data_AF-A0A6A9SYE2-F1
#
_entry.id   AF-A0A6A9SYE2-F1
#
_cell.length_a   1.000
_cell.length_b   1.000
_cell.length_c   1.000
_cell.angle_alpha   90.00
_cell.angle_beta   90.00
_cell.angle_gamma   90.00
#
_symmetry.space_group_name_H-M   'P 1'
#
loop_
_entity.id
_entity.type
_entity.pdbx_description
1 polymer ?
#
loop_
_entity_poly.entity_id
_entity_poly.type
_entity_poly.pdbx_seq_one_letter_code
_entity_poly.pdbx_strand_id
1 'polypeptide(L)'
;ESVEDALSAAGSVAETPRTVKEGTPTAWVWFGRESRFALDDVRSAVTTTMPGHHRIKAGDRAASAAVDFVEAVCEGGDGFPFEAVTRQFGPTAGDRVAIDHGKPDGRCIRLGRGEVVEYDPEGTVRIEREMSPGGSYDALGVERRAGDVARTKLTEGKWWYPTVYRSAEGDVRGTYVNVCTPVEIFPSAVRYVDLHVDVVKHGDGTVERVDDDELDAAVDAGDVPEKLAEKARSVAGAVESAL
;
A
#
# COMPACT_ATOMS: atom_id res chain seq x y z
N GLU A 1 -7.40 -26.53 52.68
CA GLU A 1 -7.74 -27.59 51.70
C GLU A 1 -6.63 -27.61 50.66
N SER A 2 -6.11 -28.79 50.33
CA SER A 2 -5.10 -28.92 49.28
C SER A 2 -5.77 -28.90 47.90
N VAL A 3 -5.00 -28.60 46.85
CA VAL A 3 -5.49 -28.64 45.46
C VAL A 3 -5.91 -30.07 45.07
N GLU A 4 -5.27 -31.08 45.65
CA GLU A 4 -5.63 -32.50 45.45
C GLU A 4 -6.98 -32.88 46.09
N ASP A 5 -7.28 -32.33 47.26
CA ASP A 5 -8.59 -32.53 47.91
C ASP A 5 -9.71 -31.90 47.09
N ALA A 6 -9.47 -30.68 46.56
CA ALA A 6 -10.43 -29.97 45.72
C ALA A 6 -10.70 -30.66 44.37
N LEU A 7 -9.66 -31.25 43.76
CA LEU A 7 -9.80 -32.01 42.50
C LEU A 7 -10.51 -33.35 42.69
N SER A 8 -10.26 -34.04 43.81
CA SER A 8 -10.96 -35.29 44.13
C SER A 8 -12.44 -35.07 44.45
N ALA A 9 -12.78 -33.93 45.06
CA ALA A 9 -14.16 -33.55 45.37
C ALA A 9 -14.97 -33.12 44.13
N ALA A 10 -14.30 -32.65 43.06
CA ALA A 10 -14.96 -32.14 41.85
C ALA A 10 -15.64 -33.24 41.00
N GLY A 11 -15.34 -34.52 41.25
CA GLY A 11 -15.95 -35.65 40.54
C GLY A 11 -15.54 -35.74 39.05
N SER A 12 -16.01 -36.79 38.36
CA SER A 12 -15.75 -36.94 36.92
C SER A 12 -16.60 -35.94 36.12
N VAL A 13 -15.96 -35.17 35.25
CA VAL A 13 -16.65 -34.24 34.34
C VAL A 13 -17.59 -35.05 33.42
N ALA A 14 -18.90 -34.87 33.55
CA ALA A 14 -19.91 -35.67 32.84
C ALA A 14 -19.95 -35.40 31.32
N GLU A 15 -19.61 -34.18 30.88
CA GLU A 15 -19.38 -33.85 29.49
C GLU A 15 -17.95 -33.33 29.31
N THR A 16 -17.17 -33.99 28.45
CA THR A 16 -15.86 -33.47 28.04
C THR A 16 -16.02 -32.08 27.44
N PRO A 17 -15.15 -31.10 27.76
CA PRO A 17 -15.21 -29.77 27.16
C PRO A 17 -15.33 -29.87 25.63
N ARG A 18 -16.36 -29.24 25.09
CA ARG A 18 -16.65 -29.21 23.65
C ARG A 18 -16.87 -27.78 23.21
N THR A 19 -16.52 -27.48 21.96
CA THR A 19 -16.77 -26.17 21.36
C THR A 19 -18.29 -25.93 21.29
N VAL A 20 -18.78 -24.96 22.06
CA VAL A 20 -20.20 -24.58 22.06
C VAL A 20 -20.52 -23.58 20.94
N LYS A 21 -19.52 -22.80 20.51
CA LYS A 21 -19.60 -21.88 19.38
C LYS A 21 -18.21 -21.73 18.75
N GLU A 22 -18.06 -22.13 17.49
CA GLU A 22 -16.94 -21.66 16.67
C GLU A 22 -17.15 -20.15 16.49
N GLY A 23 -16.20 -19.34 16.97
CA GLY A 23 -16.28 -17.89 16.81
C GLY A 23 -16.45 -17.49 15.34
N THR A 24 -16.91 -16.27 15.08
CA THR A 24 -16.94 -15.76 13.71
C THR A 24 -15.50 -15.53 13.23
N PRO A 25 -15.10 -16.05 12.06
CA PRO A 25 -13.77 -15.76 11.53
C PRO A 25 -13.65 -14.25 11.27
N THR A 26 -12.58 -13.64 11.79
CA THR A 26 -12.23 -12.25 11.52
C THR A 26 -11.08 -12.23 10.53
N ALA A 27 -11.26 -11.52 9.41
CA ALA A 27 -10.20 -11.30 8.44
C ALA A 27 -9.68 -9.86 8.52
N TRP A 28 -8.37 -9.70 8.41
CA TRP A 28 -7.74 -8.40 8.20
C TRP A 28 -7.50 -8.26 6.70
N VAL A 29 -8.14 -7.28 6.07
CA VAL A 29 -8.06 -7.06 4.62
C VAL A 29 -7.44 -5.70 4.32
N TRP A 30 -6.59 -5.66 3.30
CA TRP A 30 -6.13 -4.40 2.73
C TRP A 30 -7.16 -3.89 1.73
N PHE A 31 -7.84 -2.79 2.07
CA PHE A 31 -8.59 -2.06 1.06
C PHE A 31 -7.60 -1.34 0.13
N GLY A 32 -7.74 -1.55 -1.17
CA GLY A 32 -7.06 -0.77 -2.19
C GLY A 32 -7.88 0.47 -2.57
N ARG A 33 -7.31 1.32 -3.43
CA ARG A 33 -7.95 2.54 -3.92
C ARG A 33 -9.36 2.28 -4.44
N GLU A 34 -9.54 1.28 -5.30
CA GLU A 34 -10.84 0.99 -5.92
C GLU A 34 -11.92 0.66 -4.89
N SER A 35 -11.59 -0.15 -3.88
CA SER A 35 -12.53 -0.48 -2.80
C SER A 35 -12.92 0.76 -1.99
N ARG A 36 -11.97 1.64 -1.68
CA ARG A 36 -12.25 2.88 -0.93
C ARG A 36 -13.21 3.79 -1.68
N PHE A 37 -13.01 3.96 -2.99
CA PHE A 37 -13.90 4.78 -3.81
C PHE A 37 -15.28 4.14 -3.99
N ALA A 38 -15.36 2.81 -4.16
CA ALA A 38 -16.65 2.12 -4.17
C ALA A 38 -17.41 2.25 -2.84
N LEU A 39 -16.69 2.26 -1.71
CA LEU A 39 -17.28 2.51 -0.40
C LEU A 39 -17.72 3.98 -0.22
N ASP A 40 -16.99 4.93 -0.81
CA ASP A 40 -17.44 6.33 -0.88
C ASP A 40 -18.78 6.42 -1.61
N ASP A 41 -18.94 5.77 -2.77
CA ASP A 41 -20.17 5.77 -3.55
C ASP A 41 -21.36 5.20 -2.75
N VAL A 42 -21.17 4.04 -2.11
CA VAL A 42 -22.20 3.43 -1.26
C VAL A 42 -22.59 4.34 -0.09
N ARG A 43 -21.60 5.01 0.53
CA ARG A 43 -21.85 5.91 1.67
C ARG A 43 -22.57 7.19 1.23
N SER A 44 -22.22 7.73 0.07
CA SER A 44 -22.82 8.95 -0.49
C SER A 44 -24.34 8.81 -0.74
N ALA A 45 -24.83 7.57 -0.90
CA ALA A 45 -26.25 7.30 -1.06
C ALA A 45 -27.09 7.55 0.23
N VAL A 46 -26.45 7.66 1.40
CA VAL A 46 -27.15 7.79 2.69
C VAL A 46 -26.73 9.02 3.51
N THR A 47 -25.58 9.62 3.23
CA THR A 47 -25.06 10.78 3.98
C THR A 47 -23.99 11.51 3.18
N THR A 48 -23.77 12.78 3.49
CA THR A 48 -22.67 13.62 3.00
C THR A 48 -21.38 12.81 2.93
N THR A 49 -20.83 12.69 1.73
CA THR A 49 -19.56 11.99 1.52
C THR A 49 -18.76 12.76 0.49
N MET A 50 -17.64 13.34 0.91
CA MET A 50 -16.75 14.02 -0.04
C MET A 50 -16.03 13.00 -0.93
N PRO A 51 -15.70 13.34 -2.19
CA PRO A 51 -14.89 12.47 -3.04
C PRO A 51 -13.57 12.08 -2.37
N GLY A 52 -13.28 10.78 -2.30
CA GLY A 52 -12.07 10.25 -1.68
C GLY A 52 -12.14 10.18 -0.15
N HIS A 53 -13.31 10.20 0.48
CA HIS A 53 -13.50 10.11 1.93
C HIS A 53 -12.64 9.02 2.57
N HIS A 54 -12.82 7.76 2.17
CA HIS A 54 -12.06 6.64 2.77
C HIS A 54 -10.57 6.72 2.46
N ARG A 55 -10.19 7.26 1.28
CA ARG A 55 -8.79 7.44 0.85
C ARG A 55 -8.07 8.49 1.70
N ILE A 56 -8.71 9.61 1.99
CA ILE A 56 -8.11 10.69 2.78
C ILE A 56 -8.03 10.26 4.25
N LYS A 57 -9.09 9.65 4.79
CA LYS A 57 -9.12 9.13 6.17
C LYS A 57 -8.07 8.06 6.46
N ALA A 58 -7.75 7.21 5.47
CA ALA A 58 -6.72 6.18 5.63
C ALA A 58 -5.29 6.72 5.74
N GLY A 59 -5.07 7.99 5.43
CA GLY A 59 -3.73 8.55 5.27
C GLY A 59 -3.09 9.12 6.51
N ASP A 60 -3.86 9.87 7.27
CA ASP A 60 -3.37 10.53 8.47
C ASP A 60 -4.53 10.92 9.37
N ARG A 61 -4.29 11.03 10.68
CA ARG A 61 -5.32 11.42 11.64
C ARG A 61 -5.83 12.84 11.39
N ALA A 62 -4.95 13.78 11.06
CA ALA A 62 -5.36 15.13 10.70
C ALA A 62 -6.11 15.11 9.37
N ALA A 63 -5.62 14.40 8.34
CA ALA A 63 -6.38 14.26 7.08
C ALA A 63 -7.78 13.67 7.31
N SER A 64 -7.89 12.66 8.19
CA SER A 64 -9.17 12.05 8.54
C SER A 64 -10.13 13.04 9.19
N ALA A 65 -9.65 13.82 10.14
CA ALA A 65 -10.50 14.79 10.82
C ALA A 65 -10.77 16.04 9.96
N ALA A 66 -9.96 16.31 8.93
CA ALA A 66 -10.30 17.28 7.88
C ALA A 66 -11.47 16.82 6.99
N VAL A 67 -11.59 15.53 6.69
CA VAL A 67 -12.76 14.97 5.99
C VAL A 67 -14.02 15.19 6.83
N ASP A 68 -13.96 14.86 8.13
CA ASP A 68 -15.08 15.09 9.05
C ASP A 68 -15.45 16.58 9.11
N PHE A 69 -14.47 17.48 9.10
CA PHE A 69 -14.69 18.93 9.03
C PHE A 69 -15.40 19.33 7.72
N VAL A 70 -14.89 18.90 6.56
CA VAL A 70 -15.48 19.24 5.25
C VAL A 70 -16.92 18.76 5.18
N GLU A 71 -17.20 17.52 5.57
CA GLU A 71 -18.56 16.96 5.53
C GLU A 71 -19.50 17.64 6.53
N ALA A 72 -19.01 18.02 7.71
CA ALA A 72 -19.81 18.72 8.72
C ALA A 72 -20.12 20.18 8.33
N VAL A 73 -19.20 20.87 7.64
CA VAL A 73 -19.31 22.30 7.35
C VAL A 73 -19.89 22.56 5.97
N CYS A 74 -19.63 21.71 4.97
CA CYS A 74 -20.13 21.90 3.61
C CYS A 74 -21.63 21.61 3.45
N GLU A 75 -22.28 20.94 4.40
CA GLU A 75 -23.74 20.66 4.34
C GLU A 75 -24.64 21.48 5.28
N GLY A 76 -24.11 22.40 6.11
CA GLY A 76 -25.01 23.38 6.74
C GLY A 76 -24.52 24.05 8.02
N GLY A 77 -24.57 25.38 8.01
CA GLY A 77 -24.59 26.19 9.21
C GLY A 77 -24.46 27.68 8.89
N ASP A 78 -25.43 28.48 9.34
CA ASP A 78 -25.23 29.93 9.48
C ASP A 78 -24.38 30.18 10.74
N GLY A 79 -23.05 30.19 10.60
CA GLY A 79 -22.15 30.53 11.71
C GLY A 79 -20.75 29.89 11.65
N PHE A 80 -19.88 30.28 12.59
CA PHE A 80 -18.51 29.75 12.69
C PHE A 80 -18.48 28.38 13.40
N PRO A 81 -17.92 27.32 12.77
CA PRO A 81 -17.88 25.96 13.34
C PRO A 81 -16.73 25.77 14.35
N PHE A 82 -16.80 26.47 15.49
CA PHE A 82 -15.73 26.57 16.51
C PHE A 82 -15.18 25.21 16.99
N GLU A 83 -16.04 24.23 17.27
CA GLU A 83 -15.64 22.90 17.74
C GLU A 83 -14.82 22.14 16.69
N ALA A 84 -15.30 22.13 15.44
CA ALA A 84 -14.62 21.47 14.33
C ALA A 84 -13.26 22.11 14.02
N VAL A 85 -13.15 23.44 14.17
CA VAL A 85 -11.91 24.21 13.96
C VAL A 85 -10.87 23.95 15.05
N THR A 86 -11.26 24.01 16.33
CA THR A 86 -10.31 23.93 17.46
C THR A 86 -9.73 22.53 17.68
N ARG A 87 -10.48 21.48 17.35
CA ARG A 87 -10.03 20.08 17.41
C ARG A 87 -9.01 19.71 16.32
N GLN A 88 -9.12 20.34 15.15
CA GLN A 88 -8.45 19.91 13.92
C GLN A 88 -7.14 20.65 13.64
N PHE A 89 -7.09 21.95 13.93
CA PHE A 89 -5.95 22.81 13.61
C PHE A 89 -5.16 23.25 14.86
N GLY A 90 -5.37 22.58 15.99
CA GLY A 90 -4.50 22.69 17.16
C GLY A 90 -3.12 22.05 16.91
N PRO A 91 -2.03 22.57 17.50
CA PRO A 91 -0.67 22.19 17.10
C PRO A 91 -0.20 20.80 17.56
N THR A 92 0.56 20.09 16.71
CA THR A 92 1.38 18.89 17.00
C THR A 92 2.66 18.85 16.11
N ALA A 93 3.71 18.10 16.47
CA ALA A 93 5.07 18.26 15.92
C ALA A 93 5.73 16.99 15.31
N GLY A 94 6.36 17.06 14.09
CA GLY A 94 7.66 16.38 13.79
C GLY A 94 7.93 15.32 12.66
N ASP A 95 7.20 15.15 11.54
CA ASP A 95 7.18 13.82 10.83
C ASP A 95 7.99 13.56 9.51
N ARG A 96 8.13 12.26 9.14
CA ARG A 96 8.86 11.64 7.98
C ARG A 96 8.07 10.47 7.31
N VAL A 97 8.33 10.14 6.02
CA VAL A 97 7.65 9.08 5.19
C VAL A 97 8.41 7.74 4.98
N ALA A 98 7.70 6.68 4.57
CA ALA A 98 8.17 5.31 4.25
C ALA A 98 7.58 4.77 2.91
N ILE A 99 7.95 3.57 2.45
CA ILE A 99 7.26 2.84 1.37
C ILE A 99 6.83 1.47 1.90
N ASP A 100 5.52 1.20 1.87
CA ASP A 100 4.89 -0.03 2.35
C ASP A 100 4.45 -0.86 1.14
N HIS A 101 5.13 -1.99 0.90
CA HIS A 101 4.93 -2.90 -0.24
C HIS A 101 4.07 -4.09 0.20
N GLY A 102 2.78 -4.06 -0.15
CA GLY A 102 1.84 -5.16 0.12
C GLY A 102 2.04 -6.33 -0.85
N LYS A 103 1.82 -7.55 -0.38
CA LYS A 103 1.79 -8.78 -1.19
C LYS A 103 0.35 -9.33 -1.28
N PRO A 104 -0.02 -10.03 -2.36
CA PRO A 104 -1.38 -10.57 -2.53
C PRO A 104 -1.87 -11.45 -1.37
N ASP A 105 -0.97 -12.19 -0.74
CA ASP A 105 -1.25 -13.01 0.45
C ASP A 105 -1.48 -12.22 1.76
N GLY A 106 -1.52 -10.88 1.68
CA GLY A 106 -1.81 -9.97 2.78
C GLY A 106 -0.60 -9.50 3.59
N ARG A 107 0.61 -10.02 3.32
CA ARG A 107 1.84 -9.51 3.95
C ARG A 107 2.14 -8.08 3.49
N CYS A 108 2.89 -7.34 4.30
CA CYS A 108 3.40 -6.01 3.94
C CYS A 108 4.88 -5.90 4.35
N ILE A 109 5.71 -5.57 3.37
CA ILE A 109 7.16 -5.41 3.52
C ILE A 109 7.48 -3.92 3.41
N ARG A 110 8.13 -3.34 4.42
CA ARG A 110 8.58 -1.94 4.34
C ARG A 110 9.92 -1.88 3.62
N LEU A 111 9.96 -1.26 2.44
CA LEU A 111 11.16 -1.14 1.61
C LEU A 111 12.15 -0.05 2.10
N GLY A 112 11.97 0.41 3.34
CA GLY A 112 12.71 1.50 3.95
C GLY A 112 12.03 2.86 3.82
N ARG A 113 12.76 3.90 4.20
CA ARG A 113 12.34 5.30 4.08
C ARG A 113 13.19 5.96 3.01
N GLY A 114 12.57 6.74 2.13
CA GLY A 114 13.28 7.55 1.15
C GLY A 114 12.98 9.02 1.35
N GLU A 115 13.85 9.87 0.81
CA GLU A 115 13.66 11.31 0.80
C GLU A 115 12.79 11.71 -0.40
N VAL A 116 11.79 12.54 -0.15
CA VAL A 116 10.99 13.14 -1.24
C VAL A 116 11.83 14.27 -1.85
N VAL A 117 12.37 14.03 -3.05
CA VAL A 117 13.25 14.99 -3.75
C VAL A 117 12.51 15.85 -4.77
N GLU A 118 11.28 15.45 -5.15
CA GLU A 118 10.41 16.23 -6.03
C GLU A 118 8.94 15.99 -5.68
N TYR A 119 8.16 17.05 -5.74
CA TYR A 119 6.70 17.04 -5.61
C TYR A 119 6.10 17.81 -6.77
N ASP A 120 5.16 17.17 -7.46
CA ASP A 120 4.36 17.76 -8.52
C ASP A 120 2.89 17.79 -8.04
N PRO A 121 2.26 18.98 -7.98
CA PRO A 121 0.87 19.12 -7.54
C PRO A 121 -0.15 18.38 -8.43
N GLU A 122 0.23 17.93 -9.62
CA GLU A 122 -0.60 17.06 -10.46
C GLU A 122 -0.67 15.60 -9.94
N GLY A 123 -0.05 15.30 -8.80
CA GLY A 123 -0.20 14.03 -8.07
C GLY A 123 1.00 13.10 -8.20
N THR A 124 2.19 13.62 -8.49
CA THR A 124 3.42 12.83 -8.61
C THR A 124 4.44 13.21 -7.54
N VAL A 125 5.10 12.21 -6.95
CA VAL A 125 6.26 12.39 -6.06
C VAL A 125 7.45 11.59 -6.57
N ARG A 126 8.66 12.14 -6.42
CA ARG A 126 9.90 11.41 -6.63
C ARG A 126 10.58 11.15 -5.30
N ILE A 127 10.87 9.87 -5.05
CA ILE A 127 11.55 9.42 -3.84
C ILE A 127 12.94 8.91 -4.22
N GLU A 128 13.94 9.36 -3.49
CA GLU A 128 15.32 8.89 -3.60
C GLU A 128 15.69 8.03 -2.39
N ARG A 129 16.35 6.89 -2.65
CA ARG A 129 16.87 5.99 -1.62
C ARG A 129 18.31 5.61 -1.97
N GLU A 130 19.19 5.65 -0.97
CA GLU A 130 20.52 5.07 -1.08
C GLU A 130 20.43 3.54 -1.01
N MET A 131 21.15 2.85 -1.88
CA MET A 131 21.14 1.40 -1.96
C MET A 131 22.28 0.81 -1.14
N SER A 132 21.97 -0.19 -0.32
CA SER A 132 23.00 -0.95 0.39
C SER A 132 23.77 -1.84 -0.60
N PRO A 133 25.11 -1.85 -0.55
CA PRO A 133 25.93 -2.66 -1.44
C PRO A 133 25.79 -4.16 -1.14
N GLY A 134 26.13 -4.98 -2.14
CA GLY A 134 26.11 -6.44 -2.07
C GLY A 134 24.83 -7.04 -2.62
N GLY A 135 24.93 -8.13 -3.39
CA GLY A 135 23.82 -8.70 -4.18
C GLY A 135 23.59 -7.98 -5.50
N SER A 136 22.52 -8.35 -6.22
CA SER A 136 22.11 -7.76 -7.49
C SER A 136 20.75 -7.06 -7.38
N TYR A 137 20.48 -6.13 -8.28
CA TYR A 137 19.11 -5.69 -8.55
C TYR A 137 18.34 -6.84 -9.19
N ASP A 138 17.18 -7.14 -8.62
CA ASP A 138 16.34 -8.25 -9.07
C ASP A 138 15.86 -8.02 -10.50
N ALA A 139 15.73 -9.10 -11.25
CA ALA A 139 15.48 -9.14 -12.71
C ALA A 139 16.50 -8.41 -13.62
N LEU A 140 17.22 -7.40 -13.14
CA LEU A 140 18.24 -6.67 -13.91
C LEU A 140 19.60 -7.39 -13.95
N GLY A 141 19.89 -8.26 -12.97
CA GLY A 141 21.18 -8.98 -12.89
C GLY A 141 22.40 -8.09 -12.65
N VAL A 142 22.19 -6.80 -12.36
CA VAL A 142 23.27 -5.82 -12.14
C VAL A 142 23.67 -5.79 -10.67
N GLU A 143 24.98 -5.86 -10.41
CA GLU A 143 25.55 -5.77 -9.05
C GLU A 143 25.22 -4.43 -8.37
N ARG A 144 24.78 -4.49 -7.12
CA ARG A 144 24.55 -3.30 -6.26
C ARG A 144 25.87 -2.82 -5.67
N ARG A 145 26.22 -1.57 -5.93
CA ARG A 145 27.47 -0.95 -5.44
C ARG A 145 27.20 0.14 -4.42
N ALA A 146 28.22 0.43 -3.60
CA ALA A 146 28.15 1.51 -2.64
C ALA A 146 28.00 2.85 -3.37
N GLY A 147 27.13 3.72 -2.86
CA GLY A 147 26.79 4.99 -3.51
C GLY A 147 25.78 4.88 -4.65
N ASP A 148 25.26 3.68 -4.94
CA ASP A 148 24.14 3.55 -5.85
C ASP A 148 22.86 4.16 -5.25
N VAL A 149 22.04 4.72 -6.12
CA VAL A 149 20.81 5.42 -5.74
C VAL A 149 19.63 4.89 -6.56
N ALA A 150 18.52 4.63 -5.86
CA ALA A 150 17.23 4.31 -6.48
C ALA A 150 16.34 5.55 -6.52
N ARG A 151 16.00 6.01 -7.73
CA ARG A 151 15.04 7.10 -7.97
C ARG A 151 13.70 6.55 -8.41
N THR A 152 12.71 6.66 -7.55
CA THR A 152 11.36 6.11 -7.78
C THR A 152 10.38 7.23 -8.07
N LYS A 153 9.68 7.18 -9.21
CA LYS A 153 8.63 8.15 -9.56
C LYS A 153 7.26 7.53 -9.30
N LEU A 154 6.51 8.07 -8.35
CA LEU A 154 5.21 7.54 -7.94
C LEU A 154 4.13 8.55 -8.33
N THR A 155 3.05 8.08 -8.96
CA THR A 155 1.91 8.90 -9.35
C THR A 155 0.64 8.33 -8.73
N GLU A 156 -0.12 9.16 -8.02
CA GLU A 156 -1.36 8.75 -7.36
C GLU A 156 -2.33 8.09 -8.36
N GLY A 157 -2.92 6.97 -7.96
CA GLY A 157 -3.89 6.21 -8.76
C GLY A 157 -3.29 5.41 -9.91
N LYS A 158 -1.97 5.47 -10.13
CA LYS A 158 -1.32 4.77 -11.23
C LYS A 158 -1.09 3.29 -10.88
N TRP A 159 -1.31 2.42 -11.86
CA TRP A 159 -1.15 0.95 -11.75
C TRP A 159 0.28 0.46 -11.89
N TRP A 160 1.24 1.38 -12.00
CA TRP A 160 2.65 1.06 -12.11
C TRP A 160 3.50 2.25 -11.72
N TYR A 161 4.73 1.98 -11.30
CA TYR A 161 5.71 3.03 -11.00
C TYR A 161 7.13 2.57 -11.38
N PRO A 162 7.96 3.45 -11.97
CA PRO A 162 9.34 3.14 -12.29
C PRO A 162 10.30 3.50 -11.15
N THR A 163 11.31 2.66 -10.97
CA THR A 163 12.53 2.92 -10.20
C THR A 163 13.73 2.87 -11.14
N VAL A 164 14.43 4.00 -11.28
CA VAL A 164 15.68 4.08 -12.03
C VAL A 164 16.84 3.95 -11.05
N TYR A 165 17.69 2.95 -11.26
CA TYR A 165 18.91 2.76 -10.49
C TYR A 165 20.07 3.49 -11.15
N ARG A 166 20.83 4.26 -10.36
CA ARG A 166 21.99 5.03 -10.81
C ARG A 166 23.22 4.70 -9.99
N SER A 167 24.39 4.74 -10.62
CA SER A 167 25.67 4.65 -9.92
C SER A 167 25.99 5.93 -9.14
N ALA A 168 27.05 5.88 -8.33
CA ALA A 168 27.60 7.05 -7.64
C ALA A 168 28.03 8.16 -8.62
N GLU A 169 28.44 7.79 -9.83
CA GLU A 169 28.80 8.70 -10.92
C GLU A 169 27.58 9.22 -11.70
N GLY A 170 26.39 8.67 -11.44
CA GLY A 170 25.12 9.08 -12.05
C GLY A 170 24.69 8.26 -13.26
N ASP A 171 25.49 7.29 -13.69
CA ASP A 171 25.21 6.41 -14.83
C ASP A 171 24.00 5.52 -14.55
N VAL A 172 23.14 5.32 -15.55
CA VAL A 172 21.95 4.46 -15.41
C VAL A 172 22.40 3.00 -15.39
N ARG A 173 22.05 2.29 -14.32
CA ARG A 173 22.29 0.85 -14.18
C ARG A 173 21.14 0.02 -14.74
N GLY A 174 19.93 0.56 -14.71
CA GLY A 174 18.73 -0.08 -15.21
C GLY A 174 17.48 0.61 -14.67
N THR A 175 16.34 0.28 -15.26
CA THR A 175 15.02 0.71 -14.78
C THR A 175 14.19 -0.51 -14.48
N TYR A 176 13.57 -0.53 -13.31
CA TYR A 176 12.60 -1.54 -12.90
C TYR A 176 11.24 -0.87 -12.79
N VAL A 177 10.20 -1.47 -13.36
CA VAL A 177 8.84 -0.93 -13.34
C VAL A 177 7.91 -1.94 -12.71
N ASN A 178 7.45 -1.62 -11.50
CA ASN A 178 6.53 -2.45 -10.74
C ASN A 178 5.12 -2.30 -11.30
N VAL A 179 4.43 -3.39 -11.64
CA VAL A 179 2.97 -3.36 -11.86
C VAL A 179 2.25 -3.71 -10.57
N CYS A 180 1.35 -2.85 -10.13
CA CYS A 180 0.71 -2.94 -8.83
C CYS A 180 -0.73 -2.43 -8.88
N THR A 181 -1.50 -2.65 -7.81
CA THR A 181 -2.76 -1.94 -7.61
C THR A 181 -2.51 -0.43 -7.57
N PRO A 182 -3.51 0.43 -7.87
CA PRO A 182 -3.33 1.88 -7.92
C PRO A 182 -2.58 2.44 -6.71
N VAL A 183 -1.46 3.11 -6.97
CA VAL A 183 -0.60 3.71 -5.96
C VAL A 183 -1.36 4.76 -5.15
N GLU A 184 -1.20 4.71 -3.83
CA GLU A 184 -1.73 5.70 -2.89
C GLU A 184 -0.57 6.32 -2.09
N ILE A 185 -0.34 7.62 -2.29
CA ILE A 185 0.68 8.43 -1.64
C ILE A 185 0.09 9.01 -0.35
N PHE A 186 0.52 8.51 0.80
CA PHE A 186 0.11 9.01 2.13
C PHE A 186 1.21 9.84 2.80
N PRO A 187 0.85 10.70 3.79
CA PRO A 187 1.81 11.57 4.48
C PRO A 187 2.94 10.85 5.22
N SER A 188 2.80 9.55 5.50
CA SER A 188 3.83 8.75 6.16
C SER A 188 4.26 7.52 5.36
N ALA A 189 3.55 7.15 4.28
CA ALA A 189 3.92 6.01 3.45
C ALA A 189 3.33 6.08 2.04
N VAL A 190 4.04 5.58 1.03
CA VAL A 190 3.38 5.19 -0.23
C VAL A 190 2.96 3.73 -0.14
N ARG A 191 1.72 3.42 -0.54
CA ARG A 191 1.10 2.10 -0.43
C ARG A 191 0.53 1.63 -1.75
N TYR A 192 0.65 0.33 -1.96
CA TYR A 192 0.07 -0.44 -3.06
C TYR A 192 0.18 -1.93 -2.69
N VAL A 193 -0.55 -2.78 -3.40
CA VAL A 193 -0.34 -4.23 -3.44
C VAL A 193 0.35 -4.58 -4.75
N ASP A 194 1.49 -5.25 -4.63
CA ASP A 194 2.27 -5.77 -5.74
C ASP A 194 1.52 -6.87 -6.49
N LEU A 195 1.61 -6.89 -7.82
CA LEU A 195 0.91 -7.87 -8.67
C LEU A 195 1.88 -8.82 -9.37
N HIS A 196 3.10 -8.96 -8.83
CA HIS A 196 4.20 -9.83 -9.26
C HIS A 196 4.78 -9.54 -10.65
N VAL A 197 3.95 -9.27 -11.66
CA VAL A 197 4.43 -9.00 -13.01
C VAL A 197 5.14 -7.65 -13.08
N ASP A 198 6.34 -7.64 -13.65
CA ASP A 198 7.18 -6.43 -13.74
C ASP A 198 7.71 -6.22 -15.14
N VAL A 199 8.18 -5.01 -15.43
CA VAL A 199 8.90 -4.68 -16.67
C VAL A 199 10.25 -4.10 -16.32
N VAL A 200 11.31 -4.66 -16.87
CA VAL A 200 12.67 -4.16 -16.69
C VAL A 200 13.24 -3.61 -17.98
N LYS A 201 14.06 -2.55 -17.85
CA LYS A 201 14.87 -1.99 -18.93
C LYS A 201 16.32 -2.00 -18.51
N HIS A 202 17.12 -2.77 -19.24
CA HIS A 202 18.55 -2.96 -19.03
C HIS A 202 19.36 -1.72 -19.44
N GLY A 203 20.60 -1.64 -18.95
CA GLY A 203 21.52 -0.55 -19.30
C GLY A 203 21.87 -0.48 -20.79
N ASP A 204 21.74 -1.59 -21.53
CA ASP A 204 21.91 -1.66 -22.98
C ASP A 204 20.64 -1.26 -23.77
N GLY A 205 19.54 -0.99 -23.07
CA GLY A 205 18.26 -0.60 -23.64
C GLY A 205 17.28 -1.75 -23.88
N THR A 206 17.67 -3.01 -23.66
CA THR A 206 16.77 -4.17 -23.76
C THR A 206 15.63 -4.02 -22.76
N VAL A 207 14.39 -4.26 -23.19
CA VAL A 207 13.19 -4.23 -22.35
C VAL A 207 12.56 -5.62 -22.34
N GLU A 208 12.18 -6.10 -21.17
CA GLU A 208 11.49 -7.38 -21.01
C GLU A 208 10.49 -7.33 -19.86
N ARG A 209 9.39 -8.06 -20.03
CA ARG A 209 8.46 -8.40 -18.96
C ARG A 209 8.94 -9.65 -18.22
N VAL A 210 8.88 -9.63 -16.90
CA VAL A 210 9.34 -10.70 -16.01
C VAL A 210 8.25 -11.09 -15.00
N ASP A 211 8.44 -12.26 -14.38
CA ASP A 211 7.64 -12.76 -13.24
C ASP A 211 6.15 -13.01 -13.53
N ASP A 212 5.82 -13.31 -14.79
CA ASP A 212 4.48 -13.81 -15.18
C ASP A 212 4.12 -15.12 -14.45
N ASP A 213 5.10 -15.97 -14.18
CA ASP A 213 4.93 -17.25 -13.48
C ASP A 213 4.62 -17.06 -11.99
N GLU A 214 5.17 -16.03 -11.34
CA GLU A 214 4.77 -15.66 -9.99
C GLU A 214 3.30 -15.19 -9.92
N LEU A 215 2.86 -14.42 -10.93
CA LEU A 215 1.46 -14.01 -11.03
C LEU A 215 0.54 -15.22 -11.27
N ASP A 216 0.92 -16.15 -12.15
CA ASP A 216 0.17 -17.39 -12.39
C ASP A 216 0.03 -18.21 -11.10
N ALA A 217 1.11 -18.35 -10.33
CA ALA A 217 1.09 -19.06 -9.05
C ALA A 217 0.17 -18.37 -8.01
N ALA A 218 0.14 -17.03 -7.98
CA ALA A 218 -0.75 -16.29 -7.09
C ALA A 218 -2.23 -16.43 -7.48
N VAL A 219 -2.54 -16.59 -8.77
CA VAL A 219 -3.88 -16.92 -9.26
C VAL A 219 -4.27 -18.34 -8.84
N ASP A 220 -3.40 -19.32 -9.05
CA ASP A 220 -3.63 -20.72 -8.69
C ASP A 220 -3.85 -20.89 -7.17
N ALA A 221 -3.15 -20.09 -6.35
CA ALA A 221 -3.32 -20.04 -4.90
C ALA A 221 -4.64 -19.35 -4.46
N GLY A 222 -5.30 -18.60 -5.35
CA GLY A 222 -6.50 -17.84 -5.07
C GLY A 222 -6.26 -16.47 -4.41
N ASP A 223 -4.99 -16.04 -4.32
CA ASP A 223 -4.60 -14.75 -3.75
C ASP A 223 -4.85 -13.58 -4.72
N VAL A 224 -4.84 -13.86 -6.03
CA VAL A 224 -5.15 -12.89 -7.09
C VAL A 224 -6.32 -13.40 -7.95
N PRO A 225 -7.43 -12.66 -8.06
CA PRO A 225 -8.51 -13.02 -8.97
C PRO A 225 -8.07 -12.92 -10.44
N GLU A 226 -8.54 -13.83 -11.30
CA GLU A 226 -8.20 -13.87 -12.73
C GLU A 226 -8.33 -12.51 -13.43
N LYS A 227 -9.44 -11.80 -13.19
CA LYS A 227 -9.69 -10.47 -13.77
C LYS A 227 -8.63 -9.44 -13.39
N LEU A 228 -8.08 -9.54 -12.18
CA LEU A 228 -7.01 -8.66 -11.72
C LEU A 228 -5.67 -9.03 -12.36
N ALA A 229 -5.40 -10.32 -12.54
CA ALA A 229 -4.22 -10.80 -13.26
C ALA A 229 -4.24 -10.39 -14.75
N GLU A 230 -5.38 -10.53 -15.43
CA GLU A 230 -5.57 -10.02 -16.80
C GLU A 230 -5.28 -8.51 -16.89
N LYS A 231 -5.75 -7.74 -15.91
CA LYS A 231 -5.49 -6.30 -15.82
C LYS A 231 -4.00 -6.02 -15.64
N ALA A 232 -3.32 -6.75 -14.76
CA ALA A 232 -1.88 -6.61 -14.51
C ALA A 232 -1.08 -6.86 -15.80
N ARG A 233 -1.35 -7.98 -16.50
CA ARG A 233 -0.68 -8.32 -17.77
C ARG A 233 -0.94 -7.28 -18.86
N SER A 234 -2.16 -6.74 -18.94
CA SER A 234 -2.49 -5.67 -19.88
C SER A 234 -1.71 -4.38 -19.58
N VAL A 235 -1.56 -4.00 -18.31
CA VAL A 235 -0.76 -2.85 -17.90
C VAL A 235 0.73 -3.08 -18.21
N ALA A 236 1.26 -4.26 -17.87
CA ALA A 236 2.64 -4.63 -18.13
C ALA A 236 2.97 -4.54 -19.63
N GLY A 237 2.14 -5.12 -20.50
CA GLY A 237 2.35 -5.07 -21.96
C GLY A 237 2.28 -3.64 -22.54
N ALA A 238 1.43 -2.78 -21.97
CA ALA A 238 1.37 -1.37 -22.36
C ALA A 238 2.62 -0.59 -21.92
N VAL A 239 3.18 -0.91 -20.74
CA VAL A 239 4.44 -0.33 -20.23
C VAL A 239 5.61 -0.79 -21.09
N GLU A 240 5.74 -2.09 -21.33
CA GLU A 240 6.79 -2.69 -22.16
C GLU A 240 6.84 -2.06 -23.56
N SER A 241 5.66 -1.84 -24.18
CA SER A 241 5.56 -1.22 -25.51
C SER A 241 5.96 0.27 -25.53
N ALA A 242 6.01 0.94 -24.38
CA ALA A 242 6.21 2.38 -24.27
C ALA A 242 7.63 2.77 -23.79
N LEU A 243 8.45 1.80 -23.36
CA LEU A 243 9.81 2.00 -22.85
C LEU A 243 10.88 1.88 -23.94
#